data_AF-A0A1V4QF63-F1
#
_entry.id   AF-A0A1V4QF63-F1
#
_cell.length_a   1.000
_cell.length_b   1.000
_cell.length_c   1.000
_cell.angle_alpha   90.00
_cell.angle_beta   90.00
_cell.angle_gamma   90.00
#
_symmetry.space_group_name_H-M   'P 1'
#
loop_
_entity.id
_entity.type
_entity.pdbx_description
1 polymer ?
#
loop_
_entity_poly.entity_id
_entity_poly.type
_entity_poly.pdbx_seq_one_letter_code
_entity_poly.pdbx_strand_id
1 'polypeptide(L)'
;MKKRKKKKKVIRKKAKKKKAKKRKTKKKKKLSIRELTIDILKRSKTPLHYREITKRIKKRGYKFHRKDPERSVYIIINRYPKIFRKTKPATYKLRK
;
A
#
# COMPACT_ATOMS: atom_id res chain seq x y z
N MET A 1 -41.32 42.02 15.21
CA MET A 1 -40.71 40.95 16.05
C MET A 1 -40.42 39.59 15.35
N LYS A 2 -39.99 39.51 14.06
CA LYS A 2 -39.88 38.22 13.31
C LYS A 2 -38.49 37.81 12.77
N LYS A 3 -37.38 38.45 13.16
CA LYS A 3 -36.03 38.13 12.60
C LYS A 3 -35.15 37.19 13.45
N ARG A 4 -35.51 36.86 14.69
CA ARG A 4 -34.67 36.02 15.58
C ARG A 4 -34.86 34.49 15.45
N LYS A 5 -35.99 34.00 14.91
CA LYS A 5 -36.28 32.55 14.84
C LYS A 5 -35.64 31.83 13.63
N LYS A 6 -35.30 32.53 12.53
CA LYS A 6 -34.70 31.92 11.32
C LYS A 6 -33.23 31.52 11.48
N LYS A 7 -32.42 32.28 12.26
CA LYS A 7 -30.98 31.97 12.45
C LYS A 7 -30.73 30.67 13.25
N LYS A 8 -31.54 30.37 14.27
CA LYS A 8 -31.37 29.14 15.09
C LYS A 8 -31.66 27.84 14.32
N LYS A 9 -32.55 27.86 13.32
CA LYS A 9 -32.92 26.66 12.54
C LYS A 9 -31.82 26.27 11.52
N VAL A 10 -31.10 27.25 10.98
CA VAL A 10 -29.96 27.02 10.06
C VAL A 10 -28.74 26.46 10.80
N ILE A 11 -28.48 26.92 12.03
CA ILE A 11 -27.37 26.44 12.85
C ILE A 11 -27.60 24.98 13.28
N ARG A 12 -28.84 24.61 13.67
CA ARG A 12 -29.20 23.23 14.03
C ARG A 12 -29.10 22.23 12.85
N LYS A 13 -29.35 22.68 11.61
CA LYS A 13 -29.16 21.84 10.41
C LYS A 13 -27.68 21.64 10.03
N LYS A 14 -26.80 22.63 10.29
CA LYS A 14 -25.35 22.51 10.07
C LYS A 14 -24.65 21.61 11.10
N ALA A 15 -25.17 21.53 12.33
CA ALA A 15 -24.60 20.66 13.38
C ALA A 15 -24.89 19.16 13.17
N LYS A 16 -26.07 18.80 12.65
CA LYS A 16 -26.42 17.39 12.36
C LYS A 16 -25.67 16.82 11.14
N LYS A 17 -25.29 17.64 10.15
CA LYS A 17 -24.48 17.20 9.00
C LYS A 17 -23.00 16.89 9.34
N LYS A 18 -22.49 17.34 10.49
CA LYS A 18 -21.09 17.09 10.91
C LYS A 18 -20.87 15.77 11.66
N LYS A 19 -21.92 15.14 12.21
CA LYS A 19 -21.79 13.92 13.04
C LYS A 19 -21.98 12.60 12.29
N ALA A 20 -22.25 12.63 10.99
CA ALA A 20 -22.31 11.44 10.14
C ALA A 20 -21.08 11.33 9.22
N LYS A 21 -19.90 11.76 9.69
CA LYS A 21 -18.63 11.40 9.04
C LYS A 21 -18.43 9.91 9.35
N LYS A 22 -19.11 9.05 8.58
CA LYS A 22 -18.99 7.60 8.62
C LYS A 22 -17.52 7.26 8.75
N ARG A 23 -17.13 6.70 9.89
CA ARG A 23 -15.80 6.09 10.07
C ARG A 23 -15.71 5.04 8.98
N LYS A 24 -15.08 5.39 7.85
CA LYS A 24 -14.80 4.44 6.78
C LYS A 24 -13.92 3.39 7.45
N THR A 25 -14.49 2.23 7.75
CA THR A 25 -13.73 1.06 8.17
C THR A 25 -12.63 0.90 7.13
N LYS A 26 -11.36 1.04 7.56
CA LYS A 26 -10.21 0.89 6.66
C LYS A 26 -10.27 -0.55 6.15
N LYS A 27 -10.89 -0.77 4.98
CA LYS A 27 -10.79 -2.05 4.25
C LYS A 27 -9.29 -2.37 4.20
N LYS A 28 -8.89 -3.54 4.71
CA LYS A 28 -7.50 -3.99 4.66
C LYS A 28 -7.04 -3.87 3.20
N LYS A 29 -6.23 -2.85 2.89
CA LYS A 29 -5.72 -2.65 1.54
C LYS A 29 -4.93 -3.90 1.18
N LYS A 30 -5.23 -4.52 0.04
CA LYS A 30 -4.40 -5.59 -0.50
C LYS A 30 -3.02 -4.98 -0.73
N LEU A 31 -2.00 -5.51 -0.04
CA LEU A 31 -0.62 -5.05 -0.19
C LEU A 31 -0.20 -5.27 -1.65
N SER A 32 0.35 -4.23 -2.25
CA SER A 32 0.90 -4.30 -3.60
C SER A 32 2.16 -5.16 -3.63
N ILE A 33 2.53 -5.68 -4.81
CA ILE A 33 3.81 -6.39 -5.01
C ILE A 33 4.99 -5.54 -4.50
N ARG A 34 4.96 -4.22 -4.73
CA ARG A 34 5.98 -3.29 -4.24
C ARG A 34 6.09 -3.32 -2.72
N GLU A 35 4.98 -3.16 -2.01
CA GLU A 35 4.95 -3.16 -0.55
C GLU A 35 5.36 -4.51 0.04
N LEU A 36 4.92 -5.62 -0.58
CA LEU A 36 5.33 -6.96 -0.19
C LEU A 36 6.84 -7.17 -0.38
N THR A 37 7.39 -6.73 -1.51
CA THR A 37 8.84 -6.79 -1.77
C THR A 37 9.61 -5.97 -0.74
N ILE A 38 9.16 -4.75 -0.42
CA ILE A 38 9.78 -3.91 0.61
C ILE A 38 9.74 -4.62 1.96
N ASP A 39 8.59 -5.15 2.38
CA ASP A 39 8.46 -5.82 3.67
C ASP A 39 9.32 -7.11 3.74
N ILE A 40 9.44 -7.86 2.64
CA ILE A 40 10.32 -9.03 2.56
C ILE A 40 11.79 -8.63 2.72
N LEU A 41 12.24 -7.62 1.98
CA LEU A 41 13.63 -7.14 2.07
C LEU A 41 13.93 -6.52 3.44
N LYS A 42 12.97 -5.80 4.02
CA LYS A 42 13.09 -5.21 5.36
C LYS A 42 13.25 -6.28 6.44
N ARG A 43 12.48 -7.38 6.36
CA ARG A 43 12.57 -8.50 7.30
C ARG A 43 13.82 -9.35 7.09
N SER A 44 14.25 -9.55 5.84
CA SER A 44 15.41 -10.38 5.55
C SER A 44 16.72 -9.75 6.02
N LYS A 45 16.82 -8.42 6.04
CA LYS A 45 18.06 -7.64 6.30
C LYS A 45 19.22 -7.93 5.33
N THR A 46 19.10 -8.95 4.48
CA THR A 46 20.06 -9.37 3.47
C THR A 46 19.54 -9.05 2.07
N PRO A 47 20.44 -8.83 1.09
CA PRO A 47 20.07 -8.77 -0.32
C PRO A 47 19.49 -10.12 -0.77
N LEU A 48 18.40 -10.08 -1.54
CA LEU A 48 17.73 -11.29 -2.04
C LEU A 48 17.62 -11.28 -3.56
N HIS A 49 17.65 -12.47 -4.15
CA HIS A 49 17.40 -12.65 -5.57
C HIS A 49 15.89 -12.45 -5.88
N TYR A 50 15.54 -11.88 -7.04
CA TYR A 50 14.12 -11.61 -7.35
C TYR A 50 13.25 -12.89 -7.34
N ARG A 51 13.84 -14.04 -7.67
CA ARG A 51 13.18 -15.36 -7.59
C ARG A 51 12.84 -15.74 -6.15
N GLU A 52 13.73 -15.50 -5.20
CA GLU A 52 13.48 -15.75 -3.78
C GLU A 52 12.43 -14.81 -3.21
N ILE A 53 12.49 -13.53 -3.59
CA ILE A 53 11.44 -12.56 -3.26
C ILE A 53 10.10 -13.06 -3.76
N THR A 54 10.03 -13.53 -5.01
CA THR A 54 8.81 -14.09 -5.60
C THR A 54 8.30 -15.31 -4.82
N LYS A 55 9.17 -16.26 -4.45
CA LYS A 55 8.81 -17.42 -3.61
C LYS A 55 8.24 -16.97 -2.26
N ARG A 56 8.85 -15.97 -1.62
CA ARG A 56 8.37 -15.42 -0.33
C ARG A 56 7.03 -14.67 -0.48
N ILE A 57 6.80 -13.98 -1.60
CA ILE A 57 5.50 -13.35 -1.90
C ILE A 57 4.41 -14.42 -2.07
N LYS A 58 4.69 -15.50 -2.81
CA LYS A 58 3.78 -16.64 -2.97
C LYS A 58 3.47 -17.30 -1.62
N LYS A 59 4.48 -17.54 -0.77
CA LYS A 59 4.33 -18.14 0.56
C LYS A 59 3.43 -17.31 1.49
N ARG A 60 3.33 -16.00 1.26
CA ARG A 60 2.42 -15.09 2.00
C ARG A 60 0.97 -15.12 1.49
N GLY A 61 0.66 -15.93 0.49
CA GLY A 61 -0.69 -16.04 -0.08
C GLY A 61 -1.04 -14.98 -1.11
N TYR A 62 -0.06 -14.23 -1.65
CA TYR A 62 -0.33 -13.30 -2.73
C TYR A 62 -0.55 -14.06 -4.04
N LYS A 63 -1.74 -13.89 -4.62
CA LYS A 63 -2.10 -14.48 -5.92
C LYS A 63 -1.64 -13.55 -7.04
N PHE A 64 -0.71 -14.01 -7.87
CA PHE A 64 -0.29 -13.30 -9.06
C PHE A 64 -1.32 -13.51 -10.18
N HIS A 65 -1.64 -12.44 -10.91
CA HIS A 65 -2.56 -12.51 -12.04
C HIS A 65 -1.87 -12.93 -13.35
N ARG A 66 -0.54 -12.86 -13.41
CA ARG A 66 0.24 -13.20 -14.61
C ARG A 66 0.75 -14.63 -14.55
N LYS A 67 0.92 -15.23 -15.74
CA LYS A 67 1.57 -16.53 -15.94
C LYS A 67 2.97 -16.55 -15.31
N ASP A 68 3.74 -15.47 -15.50
CA ASP A 68 5.09 -15.32 -14.96
C ASP A 68 5.16 -14.33 -13.78
N PRO A 69 5.09 -14.83 -12.54
CA PRO A 69 5.16 -13.98 -11.35
C PRO A 69 6.56 -13.39 -11.14
N GLU A 70 7.60 -14.11 -11.53
CA GLU A 70 8.99 -13.67 -11.36
C GLU A 70 9.30 -12.40 -12.18
N ARG A 71 8.85 -12.38 -13.44
CA ARG A 71 8.96 -11.21 -14.32
C ARG A 71 8.22 -10.00 -13.75
N SER A 72 7.07 -10.23 -13.12
CA SER A 72 6.30 -9.17 -12.46
C SER A 72 7.10 -8.53 -11.32
N VAL A 73 7.74 -9.34 -10.49
CA VAL A 73 8.58 -8.85 -9.38
C VAL A 73 9.81 -8.12 -9.92
N TYR A 74 10.49 -8.68 -10.92
CA TYR A 74 11.64 -8.07 -11.57
C TYR A 74 11.32 -6.68 -12.15
N ILE A 75 10.22 -6.55 -12.90
CA ILE A 75 9.75 -5.27 -13.46
C ILE A 75 9.45 -4.27 -12.34
N ILE A 76 8.78 -4.70 -11.27
CA ILE A 76 8.47 -3.82 -10.13
C ILE A 76 9.75 -3.30 -9.49
N ILE A 77 10.73 -4.16 -9.26
CA ILE A 77 11.99 -3.74 -8.64
C ILE A 77 12.72 -2.72 -9.53
N ASN A 78 12.87 -3.01 -10.82
CA ASN A 78 13.55 -2.11 -11.76
C ASN A 78 12.79 -0.81 -12.01
N ARG A 79 11.47 -0.79 -11.84
CA ARG A 79 10.65 0.43 -11.94
C ARG A 79 10.93 1.43 -10.81
N TYR A 80 11.49 0.98 -9.68
CA TYR A 80 11.75 1.83 -8.51
C TYR A 80 13.24 1.82 -8.08
N PRO A 81 14.16 2.38 -8.89
CA PRO A 81 15.59 2.42 -8.58
C PRO A 81 15.94 3.34 -7.40
N LYS A 82 15.02 4.23 -7.01
CA LYS A 82 15.15 5.06 -5.79
C LYS A 82 14.96 4.25 -4.51
N ILE A 83 14.26 3.11 -4.57
CA ILE A 83 13.92 2.28 -3.41
C ILE A 83 14.80 1.03 -3.37
N PHE A 84 15.04 0.42 -4.53
CA PHE A 84 15.79 -0.83 -4.62
C PHE A 84 17.17 -0.57 -5.22
N ARG A 85 18.21 -1.12 -4.58
CA ARG A 85 19.59 -1.10 -5.06
C ARG A 85 20.01 -2.51 -5.46
N LYS A 86 20.55 -2.66 -6.68
CA LYS A 86 21.16 -3.91 -7.14
C LYS A 86 22.51 -4.10 -6.44
N THR A 87 22.80 -5.32 -6.00
CA THR A 87 24.11 -5.67 -5.40
C THR A 87 24.90 -6.66 -6.25
N LYS A 88 24.22 -7.68 -6.76
CA LYS A 88 24.76 -8.71 -7.67
C LYS A 88 23.78 -8.86 -8.85
N PRO A 89 24.10 -9.61 -9.92
CA PRO A 89 23.14 -9.93 -10.96
C PRO A 89 21.83 -10.43 -10.33
N ALA A 90 20.73 -9.77 -10.66
CA ALA A 90 19.39 -10.14 -10.20
C ALA A 90 19.15 -10.20 -8.66
N THR A 91 20.07 -9.67 -7.86
CA THR A 91 19.99 -9.58 -6.39
C THR A 91 19.84 -8.14 -5.94
N TYR A 92 18.88 -7.91 -5.05
CA TYR A 92 18.42 -6.57 -4.67
C TYR A 92 18.35 -6.40 -3.16
N LYS A 93 18.63 -5.18 -2.71
CA LYS A 93 18.42 -4.72 -1.33
C LYS A 93 17.67 -3.40 -1.30
N LEU A 94 17.14 -3.03 -0.13
CA LEU A 94 16.59 -1.69 0.07
C LEU A 94 17.72 -0.65 0.09
N ARG A 95 17.48 0.47 -0.57
CA ARG A 95 18.29 1.67 -0.46
C ARG A 95 17.93 2.34 0.89
N LYS A 96 18.94 2.56 1.72
CA LYS A 96 18.80 3.34 2.97
C LYS A 96 18.70 4.81 2.62
#